data_AF-A0A960E466-F1
#
_entry.id   AF-A0A960E466-F1
#
_cell.length_a   1.000
_cell.length_b   1.000
_cell.length_c   1.000
_cell.angle_alpha   90.00
_cell.angle_beta   90.00
_cell.angle_gamma   90.00
#
_symmetry.space_group_name_H-M   'P 1'
#
loop_
_entity.id
_entity.type
_entity.pdbx_description
1 polymer ?
#
loop_
_entity_poly.entity_id
_entity_poly.type
_entity_poly.pdbx_seq_one_letter_code
_entity_poly.pdbx_strand_id
1 'polypeptide(L)'
;MTTPTDDRRDWVATLIQEATDGGHRLGVIVERGDVVAVDRGIELLSAAGLPPSRRLARLGPRYGESTIRPDDLVDFGSRYGHEYVVAILRFDTIPMADERALIESTLLGEGCDVVWQ
;
A
#
# COMPACT_ATOMS: atom_id res chain seq x y z
N MET A 1 -14.43 15.82 20.42
CA MET A 1 -13.02 15.40 20.42
C MET A 1 -13.03 13.91 20.13
N THR A 2 -13.17 13.57 18.85
CA THR A 2 -13.29 12.19 18.35
C THR A 2 -11.87 11.62 18.21
N THR A 3 -11.64 10.48 18.82
CA THR A 3 -10.41 9.70 18.79
C THR A 3 -10.03 9.33 17.35
N PRO A 4 -8.76 9.49 16.90
CA PRO A 4 -8.33 9.19 15.53
C PRO A 4 -8.11 7.69 15.28
N THR A 5 -9.01 6.84 15.80
CA THR A 5 -8.87 5.37 15.76
C THR A 5 -9.93 4.70 14.87
N ASP A 6 -10.89 5.47 14.34
CA ASP A 6 -12.07 4.98 13.59
C ASP A 6 -11.84 4.93 12.05
N ASP A 7 -10.72 5.46 11.54
CA ASP A 7 -10.49 5.68 10.10
C ASP A 7 -9.64 4.60 9.41
N ARG A 8 -9.26 3.51 10.09
CA ARG A 8 -8.58 2.38 9.43
C ARG A 8 -9.63 1.51 8.76
N ARG A 9 -9.98 1.86 7.51
CA ARG A 9 -10.95 1.16 6.66
C ARG A 9 -10.79 -0.35 6.76
N ASP A 10 -11.92 -1.05 6.82
CA ASP A 10 -11.96 -2.50 6.62
C ASP A 10 -11.55 -2.81 5.17
N TRP A 11 -10.24 -2.88 4.94
CA TRP A 11 -9.68 -3.16 3.62
C TRP A 11 -10.08 -4.55 3.12
N VAL A 12 -10.41 -5.49 4.02
CA VAL A 12 -10.93 -6.80 3.63
C VAL A 12 -12.30 -6.62 2.97
N ALA A 13 -13.21 -5.89 3.61
CA ALA A 13 -14.50 -5.56 3.01
C ALA A 13 -14.36 -4.79 1.69
N THR A 14 -13.41 -3.85 1.62
CA THR A 14 -13.13 -3.08 0.39
C THR A 14 -12.64 -3.99 -0.74
N LEU A 15 -11.68 -4.87 -0.47
CA LEU A 15 -11.16 -5.84 -1.44
C LEU A 15 -12.26 -6.81 -1.92
N ILE A 16 -13.13 -7.27 -1.01
CA ILE A 16 -14.28 -8.12 -1.35
C ILE A 16 -15.26 -7.39 -2.27
N GLN A 17 -15.58 -6.13 -1.95
CA GLN A 17 -16.48 -5.31 -2.75
C GLN A 17 -15.92 -5.08 -4.15
N GLU A 18 -14.66 -4.63 -4.26
CA GLU A 18 -13.97 -4.44 -5.55
C GLU A 18 -13.92 -5.75 -6.35
N ALA A 19 -13.64 -6.89 -5.71
CA ALA A 19 -13.64 -8.19 -6.40
C ALA A 19 -15.02 -8.59 -6.94
N THR A 20 -16.08 -8.24 -6.21
CA THR A 20 -17.47 -8.57 -6.56
C THR A 20 -18.00 -7.68 -7.68
N ASP A 21 -17.67 -6.40 -7.65
CA ASP A 21 -18.15 -5.40 -8.63
C ASP A 21 -17.36 -5.43 -9.95
N GLY A 22 -16.36 -6.31 -10.06
CA GLY A 22 -15.43 -6.31 -11.19
C GLY A 22 -14.46 -5.13 -11.17
N GLY A 23 -14.28 -4.52 -10.00
CA GLY A 23 -13.35 -3.42 -9.74
C GLY A 23 -11.89 -3.82 -9.96
N HIS A 24 -11.07 -2.80 -10.17
CA HIS A 24 -9.65 -2.96 -10.52
C HIS A 24 -8.73 -2.90 -9.30
N ARG A 25 -9.22 -2.44 -8.14
CA ARG A 25 -8.43 -2.29 -6.91
C ARG A 25 -8.42 -3.56 -6.10
N LEU A 26 -7.50 -4.47 -6.46
CA LEU A 26 -7.43 -5.80 -5.83
C LEU A 26 -6.09 -6.07 -5.17
N GLY A 27 -5.19 -5.08 -5.10
CA GLY A 27 -3.84 -5.24 -4.61
C GLY A 27 -3.53 -4.58 -3.25
N VAL A 28 -2.42 -4.99 -2.67
CA VAL A 28 -1.73 -4.35 -1.54
C VAL A 28 -0.29 -4.03 -1.94
N ILE A 29 0.17 -2.82 -1.64
CA ILE A 29 1.57 -2.40 -1.80
C ILE A 29 2.28 -2.58 -0.46
N VAL A 30 3.48 -3.16 -0.49
CA VAL A 30 4.36 -3.27 0.67
C VAL A 30 5.81 -3.00 0.27
N GLU A 31 6.62 -2.58 1.24
CA GLU A 31 8.06 -2.52 1.04
C GLU A 31 8.69 -3.92 1.05
N ARG A 32 9.60 -4.16 0.10
CA ARG A 32 10.37 -5.40 -0.01
C ARG A 32 11.34 -5.48 1.17
N GLY A 33 11.20 -6.53 1.96
CA GLY A 33 12.05 -6.78 3.13
C GLY A 33 11.39 -6.39 4.44
N ASP A 34 10.26 -5.67 4.41
CA ASP A 34 9.39 -5.52 5.58
C ASP A 34 8.53 -6.78 5.73
N VAL A 35 9.04 -7.73 6.51
CA VAL A 35 8.35 -9.01 6.78
C VAL A 35 6.98 -8.77 7.42
N VAL A 36 6.86 -7.77 8.30
CA VAL A 36 5.60 -7.48 9.01
C VAL A 36 4.56 -6.93 8.03
N ALA A 37 4.92 -5.98 7.16
CA ALA A 37 4.03 -5.51 6.11
C ALA A 37 3.63 -6.63 5.14
N VAL A 38 4.59 -7.47 4.74
CA VAL A 38 4.35 -8.59 3.82
C VAL A 38 3.34 -9.58 4.40
N ASP A 39 3.53 -10.02 5.65
CA ASP A 39 2.63 -10.98 6.29
C ASP A 39 1.24 -10.38 6.45
N ARG A 40 1.14 -9.11 6.88
CA ARG A 40 -0.14 -8.40 6.97
C ARG A 40 -0.83 -8.26 5.61
N GLY A 41 -0.10 -7.96 4.55
CA GLY A 41 -0.64 -7.90 3.19
C GLY A 41 -1.14 -9.25 2.69
N ILE A 42 -0.44 -10.34 3.02
CA ILE A 42 -0.90 -11.71 2.75
C ILE A 42 -2.18 -12.00 3.51
N GLU A 43 -2.25 -11.71 4.80
CA GLU A 43 -3.44 -11.92 5.64
C GLU A 43 -4.65 -11.18 5.09
N LEU A 44 -4.50 -9.90 4.73
CA LEU A 44 -5.57 -9.08 4.15
C LEU A 44 -6.12 -9.68 2.85
N LEU A 45 -5.23 -10.05 1.92
CA LEU A 45 -5.61 -10.63 0.63
C LEU A 45 -6.26 -12.01 0.82
N SER A 46 -5.70 -12.85 1.69
CA SER A 46 -6.25 -14.16 2.01
C SER A 46 -7.63 -14.08 2.67
N ALA A 47 -7.84 -13.13 3.58
CA ALA A 47 -9.14 -12.88 4.20
C ALA A 47 -10.20 -12.44 3.16
N ALA A 48 -9.79 -11.73 2.11
CA ALA A 48 -10.64 -11.36 0.99
C ALA A 48 -10.81 -12.47 -0.08
N GLY A 49 -10.24 -13.66 0.13
CA GLY A 49 -10.26 -14.76 -0.85
C GLY A 49 -9.41 -14.51 -2.10
N LEU A 50 -8.49 -13.55 -2.04
CA LEU A 50 -7.64 -13.14 -3.16
C LEU A 50 -6.25 -13.79 -3.08
N PRO A 51 -5.70 -14.33 -4.18
CA PRO A 51 -4.38 -14.94 -4.18
C PRO A 51 -3.27 -13.87 -4.10
N PRO A 52 -2.40 -13.88 -3.08
CA PRO A 52 -1.37 -12.85 -2.90
C PRO A 52 -0.32 -12.80 -4.01
N SER A 53 -0.06 -13.92 -4.69
CA SER A 53 1.01 -14.06 -5.69
C SER A 53 0.92 -13.07 -6.87
N ARG A 54 -0.25 -12.50 -7.12
CA ARG A 54 -0.49 -11.51 -8.19
C ARG A 54 -0.94 -10.14 -7.68
N ARG A 55 -1.19 -10.01 -6.38
CA ARG A 55 -1.87 -8.86 -5.77
C ARG A 55 -1.07 -8.20 -4.66
N LEU A 56 0.06 -8.77 -4.28
CA LEU A 56 0.99 -8.18 -3.33
C LEU A 56 2.20 -7.60 -4.07
N ALA A 57 2.22 -6.29 -4.27
CA ALA A 57 3.35 -5.58 -4.86
C ALA A 57 4.43 -5.33 -3.80
N ARG A 58 5.64 -5.86 -4.03
CA ARG A 58 6.80 -5.74 -3.13
C ARG A 58 7.83 -4.79 -3.72
N LEU A 59 7.73 -3.51 -3.37
CA LEU A 59 8.57 -2.45 -3.90
C LEU A 59 9.87 -2.37 -3.11
N GLY A 60 11.01 -2.34 -3.78
CA GLY A 60 12.31 -2.33 -3.12
C GLY A 60 13.30 -1.38 -3.80
N PRO A 61 14.51 -1.26 -3.25
CA PRO A 61 15.57 -0.45 -3.85
C PRO A 61 15.91 -0.91 -5.26
N ARG A 62 16.41 0.03 -6.06
CA ARG A 62 17.05 -0.25 -7.35
C ARG A 62 18.33 -1.05 -7.15
N TYR A 63 18.83 -1.66 -8.22
CA TYR A 63 20.09 -2.41 -8.15
C TYR A 63 21.25 -1.51 -7.69
N GLY A 64 21.96 -1.96 -6.65
CA GLY A 64 23.06 -1.22 -6.05
C GLY A 64 22.66 -0.22 -4.97
N GLU A 65 21.37 -0.07 -4.67
CA GLU A 65 20.86 0.82 -3.63
C GLU A 65 20.44 0.05 -2.37
N SER A 66 20.55 0.70 -1.21
CA SER A 66 20.21 0.10 0.09
C SER A 66 18.78 0.36 0.51
N THR A 67 18.15 1.43 0.01
CA THR A 67 16.81 1.87 0.40
C THR A 67 16.00 2.26 -0.83
N ILE A 68 14.70 2.02 -0.78
CA ILE A 68 13.80 2.53 -1.83
C ILE A 68 13.80 4.06 -1.82
N ARG A 69 13.70 4.67 -3.00
CA ARG A 69 13.59 6.13 -3.12
C ARG A 69 12.13 6.56 -2.98
N PRO A 70 11.85 7.71 -2.35
CA PRO A 70 10.51 8.30 -2.37
C PRO A 70 9.97 8.47 -3.79
N ASP A 71 10.80 8.94 -4.72
CA ASP A 71 10.42 9.14 -6.12
C ASP A 71 9.98 7.84 -6.81
N ASP A 72 10.55 6.70 -6.44
CA ASP A 72 10.15 5.39 -6.99
C ASP A 72 8.76 4.99 -6.50
N LEU A 73 8.42 5.31 -5.25
CA LEU A 73 7.08 5.10 -4.70
C LEU A 73 6.06 6.03 -5.36
N VAL A 74 6.42 7.30 -5.60
CA VAL A 74 5.56 8.28 -6.28
C VAL A 74 5.34 7.89 -7.74
N ASP A 75 6.38 7.51 -8.48
CA ASP A 75 6.26 7.07 -9.89
C ASP A 75 5.43 5.79 -9.99
N PHE A 76 5.65 4.81 -9.10
CA PHE A 76 4.84 3.60 -9.04
C PHE A 76 3.38 3.91 -8.71
N GLY A 77 3.15 4.73 -7.68
CA GLY A 77 1.82 5.14 -7.25
C GLY A 77 1.05 5.86 -8.35
N SER A 78 1.69 6.79 -9.05
CA SER A 78 1.04 7.54 -10.16
C SER A 78 0.68 6.65 -11.36
N ARG A 79 1.39 5.55 -11.58
CA ARG A 79 1.16 4.66 -12.73
C ARG A 79 0.19 3.53 -12.42
N TYR A 80 0.27 2.98 -11.22
CA TYR A 80 -0.41 1.73 -10.86
C TYR A 80 -1.22 1.82 -9.57
N GLY A 81 -1.24 2.97 -8.88
CA GLY A 81 -1.90 3.14 -7.59
C GLY A 81 -3.38 2.73 -7.60
N HIS A 82 -4.07 2.99 -8.71
CA HIS A 82 -5.48 2.62 -8.92
C HIS A 82 -5.74 1.10 -8.99
N GLU A 83 -4.71 0.25 -8.98
CA GLU A 83 -4.84 -1.21 -8.88
C GLU A 83 -4.80 -1.71 -7.42
N TYR A 84 -4.48 -0.83 -6.46
CA TYR A 84 -4.22 -1.18 -5.06
C TYR A 84 -5.20 -0.46 -4.13
N VAL A 85 -5.64 -1.16 -3.08
CA VAL A 85 -6.53 -0.59 -2.05
C VAL A 85 -5.71 0.12 -0.97
N VAL A 86 -4.54 -0.42 -0.64
CA VAL A 86 -3.71 0.09 0.46
C VAL A 86 -2.22 -0.16 0.22
N ALA A 87 -1.40 0.79 0.64
CA ALA A 87 0.04 0.69 0.79
C ALA A 87 0.43 0.68 2.28
N ILE A 88 1.15 -0.36 2.70
CA ILE A 88 1.69 -0.50 4.05
C ILE A 88 3.20 -0.25 3.98
N LEU A 89 3.64 0.92 4.46
CA LEU A 89 4.98 1.44 4.28
C LEU A 89 5.67 1.68 5.62
N ARG A 90 7.00 1.51 5.67
CA ARG A 90 7.78 1.79 6.88
C ARG A 90 8.03 3.28 7.03
N PHE A 91 7.76 3.79 8.22
CA PHE A 91 7.98 5.21 8.52
C PHE A 91 9.47 5.60 8.49
N ASP A 92 10.35 4.69 8.89
CA ASP A 92 11.79 4.92 9.00
C ASP A 92 12.53 5.01 7.65
N THR A 93 11.95 4.41 6.61
CA THR A 93 12.56 4.31 5.29
C THR A 93 12.47 5.63 4.52
N ILE A 94 11.43 6.42 4.80
CA ILE A 94 11.21 7.74 4.22
C ILE A 94 11.16 8.74 5.39
N PRO A 95 12.32 9.21 5.89
CA PRO A 95 12.39 9.97 7.14
C PRO A 95 11.86 11.40 7.00
N MET A 96 11.87 11.99 5.79
CA MET A 96 11.43 13.37 5.59
C MET A 96 9.89 13.44 5.51
N ALA A 97 9.31 14.38 6.25
CA ALA A 97 7.86 14.53 6.31
C ALA A 97 7.26 14.93 4.95
N ASP A 98 7.93 15.81 4.21
CA ASP A 98 7.45 16.28 2.90
C ASP A 98 7.44 15.15 1.86
N GLU A 99 8.42 14.24 1.92
CA GLU A 99 8.46 13.05 1.06
C GLU A 99 7.30 12.09 1.38
N ARG A 100 7.03 11.86 2.67
CA ARG A 100 5.87 11.05 3.09
C ARG A 100 4.56 11.68 2.66
N ALA A 101 4.39 12.99 2.83
CA ALA A 101 3.20 13.71 2.41
C ALA A 101 2.99 13.65 0.89
N LEU A 102 4.07 13.71 0.10
CA LEU A 102 4.00 13.53 -1.34
C LEU A 102 3.53 12.12 -1.73
N ILE A 103 4.11 11.09 -1.12
CA ILE A 103 3.72 9.68 -1.34
C ILE A 103 2.24 9.48 -0.97
N GLU A 104 1.82 9.97 0.19
CA GLU A 104 0.42 9.92 0.64
C GLU A 104 -0.50 10.61 -0.36
N SER A 105 -0.19 11.84 -0.75
CA SER A 105 -1.01 12.61 -1.69
C SER A 105 -1.13 11.90 -3.05
N THR A 106 -0.04 11.30 -3.55
CA THR A 106 -0.06 10.57 -4.82
C THR A 106 -0.92 9.31 -4.74
N LEU A 107 -0.71 8.46 -3.73
CA LEU A 107 -1.45 7.20 -3.60
C LEU A 107 -2.93 7.44 -3.29
N LEU A 108 -3.24 8.39 -2.41
CA LEU A 108 -4.63 8.76 -2.10
C LEU A 108 -5.34 9.35 -3.32
N GLY A 109 -4.63 10.12 -4.17
CA GLY A 109 -5.16 10.63 -5.42
C GLY A 109 -5.63 9.53 -6.39
N GLU A 110 -4.99 8.37 -6.33
CA GLU A 110 -5.33 7.16 -7.11
C GLU A 110 -6.32 6.22 -6.38
N GLY A 111 -6.77 6.60 -5.18
CA GLY A 111 -7.67 5.81 -4.36
C GLY A 111 -7.01 4.66 -3.59
N CYS A 112 -5.68 4.70 -3.42
CA CYS A 112 -4.91 3.78 -2.60
C CYS A 112 -4.61 4.42 -1.23
N ASP A 113 -5.09 3.83 -0.15
CA ASP A 113 -4.80 4.32 1.20
C ASP A 113 -3.34 4.10 1.59
N VAL A 114 -2.83 4.91 2.51
CA VAL A 114 -1.45 4.77 3.01
C VAL A 114 -1.46 4.54 4.52
N VAL A 115 -0.65 3.56 4.94
CA VAL A 115 -0.45 3.21 6.34
C VAL A 115 1.04 3.23 6.62
N TRP A 116 1.45 4.10 7.52
CA TRP A 116 2.81 4.08 8.06
C TRP A 116 2.88 3.20 9.31
N GLN A 117 3.93 2.41 9.42
CA GLN A 117 4.25 1.60 10.61
C GLN A 117 5.72 1.73 11.02
#